data_AF-A0A7W0Q4S0-F1
#
_entry.id   AF-A0A7W0Q4S0-F1
#
_cell.length_a   1.000
_cell.length_b   1.000
_cell.length_c   1.000
_cell.angle_alpha   90.00
_cell.angle_beta   90.00
_cell.angle_gamma   90.00
#
_symmetry.space_group_name_H-M   'P 1'
#
loop_
_entity.id
_entity.type
_entity.pdbx_description
1 polymer ?
#
loop_
_entity_poly.entity_id
_entity_poly.type
_entity_poly.pdbx_seq_one_letter_code
_entity_poly.pdbx_strand_id
1 'polypeptide(L)'
;MFRSGVAAALLAACGSSPGMDPGDPGAGTDAAHPDTTIVETDRGAQRYTGQLAMTSTVRFGGSPYCEYSVTLRSIVLDVTLHPTRGLTTMSIADTVDEAIVGTCPFPPAADSRQFFAFQGAQAANAAGAFVPTMQGQPSNSPMTEATVLVTPRTETVVDASVRWERTDQGPPLKWVVTTSSPVALQRVTCEMNDLYCLGTSTLGSLHRCSDGLHLVEVNRCPSGCAPSQSPPGQHVDEACN
;
A
#
# COMPACT_ATOMS: atom_id res chain seq x y z
N MET A 1 28.94 -23.32 15.02
CA MET A 1 29.46 -24.30 14.04
C MET A 1 28.29 -24.90 13.28
N PHE A 2 27.88 -24.33 12.15
CA PHE A 2 27.04 -25.00 11.17
C PHE A 2 27.51 -24.56 9.77
N ARG A 3 27.58 -25.54 8.88
CA ARG A 3 28.43 -25.59 7.68
C ARG A 3 27.86 -24.78 6.52
N SER A 4 28.74 -24.04 5.86
CA SER A 4 28.59 -23.55 4.48
C SER A 4 28.34 -24.69 3.51
N GLY A 5 27.36 -24.53 2.62
CA GLY A 5 27.15 -25.35 1.44
C GLY A 5 27.15 -24.48 0.20
N VAL A 6 28.26 -24.51 -0.55
CA VAL A 6 28.40 -23.96 -1.90
C VAL A 6 27.88 -25.00 -2.88
N ALA A 7 27.01 -24.60 -3.80
CA ALA A 7 26.71 -25.38 -5.00
C ALA A 7 26.78 -24.46 -6.22
N ALA A 8 27.90 -24.55 -6.92
CA ALA A 8 28.06 -24.05 -8.28
C ALA A 8 27.54 -25.12 -9.25
N ALA A 9 26.81 -24.69 -10.28
CA ALA A 9 26.56 -25.49 -11.47
C ALA A 9 26.73 -24.60 -12.70
N LEU A 10 27.88 -24.77 -13.36
CA LEU A 10 28.06 -24.46 -14.78
C LEU A 10 27.28 -25.47 -15.61
N LEU A 11 26.63 -25.04 -16.68
CA LEU A 11 26.50 -25.80 -17.92
C LEU A 11 26.39 -24.83 -19.10
N ALA A 12 27.39 -24.91 -19.97
CA ALA A 12 27.47 -24.24 -21.25
C ALA A 12 26.71 -25.04 -22.33
N ALA A 13 26.20 -24.36 -23.35
CA ALA A 13 25.92 -24.97 -24.64
C ALA A 13 26.15 -23.94 -25.76
N CYS A 14 27.30 -24.06 -26.42
CA CYS A 14 27.54 -23.52 -27.75
C CYS A 14 26.81 -24.38 -28.78
N GLY A 15 26.08 -23.75 -29.69
CA GLY A 15 25.44 -24.41 -30.83
C GLY A 15 25.59 -23.57 -32.09
N SER A 16 26.71 -23.74 -32.78
CA SER A 16 26.97 -23.20 -34.11
C SER A 16 26.42 -24.17 -35.16
N SER A 17 25.72 -23.68 -36.18
CA SER A 17 25.55 -24.41 -37.44
C SER A 17 25.52 -23.43 -38.62
N PRO A 18 26.40 -23.60 -39.62
CA PRO A 18 26.39 -22.83 -40.86
C PRO A 18 25.52 -23.55 -41.91
N GLY A 19 24.49 -22.88 -42.40
CA GLY A 19 23.70 -23.32 -43.55
C GLY A 19 23.60 -22.18 -44.55
N MET A 20 24.48 -22.18 -45.55
CA MET A 20 24.33 -21.40 -46.77
C MET A 20 23.24 -22.05 -47.63
N ASP A 21 22.19 -21.29 -47.93
CA ASP A 21 21.23 -21.63 -48.98
C ASP A 21 21.30 -20.54 -50.08
N PRO A 22 21.64 -20.88 -51.33
CA PRO A 22 21.66 -19.93 -52.43
C PRO A 22 20.38 -20.02 -53.26
N GLY A 23 19.58 -18.95 -53.20
CA GLY A 23 18.77 -18.51 -54.33
C GLY A 23 17.26 -18.51 -54.14
N ASP A 24 16.72 -17.32 -53.89
CA ASP A 24 15.41 -16.93 -54.42
C ASP A 24 15.36 -15.41 -54.68
N PRO A 25 15.33 -14.94 -55.96
CA PRO A 25 15.01 -13.57 -56.30
C PRO A 25 13.50 -13.40 -56.44
N GLY A 26 12.78 -13.56 -55.34
CA GLY A 26 11.33 -13.30 -55.24
C GLY A 26 11.08 -11.92 -54.66
N ALA A 27 10.95 -10.91 -55.53
CA ALA A 27 10.56 -9.56 -55.16
C ALA A 27 9.09 -9.50 -54.69
N GLY A 28 8.88 -9.67 -53.39
CA GLY A 28 7.66 -9.31 -52.68
C GLY A 28 8.02 -8.30 -51.60
N THR A 29 7.71 -7.02 -51.82
CA THR A 29 7.86 -5.96 -50.82
C THR A 29 6.75 -6.11 -49.77
N ASP A 30 6.89 -7.07 -48.87
CA ASP A 30 6.15 -7.10 -47.62
C ASP A 30 6.72 -5.98 -46.76
N ALA A 31 6.02 -4.84 -46.78
CA ALA A 31 6.29 -3.72 -45.91
C ALA A 31 6.37 -4.25 -44.48
N ALA A 32 7.56 -4.16 -43.88
CA ALA A 32 7.82 -4.53 -42.50
C ALA A 32 6.70 -3.95 -41.62
N HIS A 33 5.86 -4.85 -41.10
CA HIS A 33 4.84 -4.48 -40.14
C HIS A 33 5.59 -3.90 -38.93
N PRO A 34 5.32 -2.65 -38.53
CA PRO A 34 6.01 -2.06 -37.39
C PRO A 34 5.71 -2.94 -36.18
N ASP A 35 6.77 -3.57 -35.66
CA ASP A 35 6.74 -4.37 -34.45
C ASP A 35 6.17 -3.49 -33.33
N THR A 36 4.91 -3.73 -33.01
CA THR A 36 4.17 -2.93 -32.05
C THR A 36 4.63 -3.41 -30.68
N THR A 37 5.75 -2.86 -30.22
CA THR A 37 6.22 -3.08 -28.87
C THR A 37 5.18 -2.45 -27.95
N ILE A 38 4.32 -3.30 -27.37
CA ILE A 38 3.37 -2.87 -26.35
C ILE A 38 4.23 -2.48 -25.15
N VAL A 39 4.50 -1.19 -24.99
CA VAL A 39 5.07 -0.64 -23.78
C VAL A 39 4.00 -0.80 -22.71
N GLU A 40 4.11 -1.86 -21.90
CA GLU A 40 3.33 -1.96 -20.68
C GLU A 40 3.61 -0.72 -19.86
N THR A 41 2.62 0.18 -19.83
CA THR A 41 2.66 1.39 -19.05
C THR A 41 2.71 0.93 -17.60
N ASP A 42 3.80 1.25 -16.89
CA ASP A 42 3.98 0.93 -15.47
C ASP A 42 2.72 1.41 -14.74
N ARG A 43 1.85 0.47 -14.37
CA ARG A 43 0.62 0.79 -13.65
C ARG A 43 1.10 1.37 -12.32
N GLY A 44 0.98 2.68 -12.15
CA GLY A 44 1.52 3.36 -10.98
C GLY A 44 1.03 2.76 -9.66
N ALA A 45 1.65 3.17 -8.56
CA ALA A 45 1.29 2.70 -7.23
C ALA A 45 -0.22 2.89 -6.95
N GLN A 46 -0.85 1.85 -6.41
CA GLN A 46 -2.27 1.81 -6.08
C GLN A 46 -2.46 1.97 -4.58
N ARG A 47 -3.33 2.88 -4.19
CA ARG A 47 -3.69 3.13 -2.79
C ARG A 47 -4.99 2.42 -2.43
N TYR A 48 -5.06 1.88 -1.22
CA TYR A 48 -6.21 1.18 -0.66
C TYR A 48 -6.49 1.74 0.73
N THR A 49 -7.76 1.98 1.06
CA THR A 49 -8.16 2.49 2.37
C THR A 49 -9.37 1.76 2.92
N GLY A 50 -9.50 1.76 4.24
CA GLY A 50 -10.64 1.19 4.94
C GLY A 50 -10.56 1.36 6.44
N GLN A 51 -11.67 1.04 7.11
CA GLN A 51 -11.78 1.10 8.56
C GLN A 51 -12.01 -0.31 9.10
N LEU A 52 -11.19 -0.72 10.08
CA LEU A 52 -11.38 -1.98 10.79
C LEU A 52 -12.44 -1.82 11.87
N ALA A 53 -13.18 -2.90 12.13
CA ALA A 53 -14.04 -2.99 13.30
C ALA A 53 -13.22 -2.91 14.60
N MET A 54 -13.89 -2.60 15.69
CA MET A 54 -13.30 -2.67 17.03
C MET A 54 -12.75 -4.08 17.29
N THR A 55 -11.59 -4.14 17.95
CA THR A 55 -10.97 -5.41 18.34
C THR A 55 -11.75 -6.11 19.46
N SER A 56 -11.46 -7.39 19.68
CA SER A 56 -11.93 -8.07 20.89
C SER A 56 -11.25 -7.49 22.13
N THR A 57 -12.01 -7.32 23.21
CA THR A 57 -11.44 -6.94 24.51
C THR A 57 -10.55 -8.04 25.07
N VAL A 58 -9.32 -7.69 25.43
CA VAL A 58 -8.34 -8.61 26.05
C VAL A 58 -8.04 -8.15 27.46
N ARG A 59 -7.95 -9.10 28.40
CA ARG A 59 -7.55 -8.81 29.79
C ARG A 59 -6.04 -8.94 29.96
N PHE A 60 -5.47 -8.10 30.82
CA PHE A 60 -4.05 -8.11 31.14
C PHE A 60 -3.82 -7.61 32.57
N GLY A 61 -2.58 -7.72 33.06
CA GLY A 61 -2.23 -7.43 34.45
C GLY A 61 -2.53 -8.59 35.40
N GLY A 62 -2.96 -8.28 36.62
CA GLY A 62 -3.08 -9.23 37.72
C GLY A 62 -1.87 -9.19 38.65
N SER A 63 -1.95 -9.96 39.76
CA SER A 63 -1.01 -9.88 40.90
C SER A 63 0.46 -9.83 40.47
N PRO A 64 1.28 -8.88 40.97
CA PRO A 64 0.97 -7.90 42.03
C PRO A 64 0.29 -6.62 41.54
N TYR A 65 -0.02 -6.52 40.25
CA TYR A 65 -0.69 -5.39 39.63
C TYR A 65 -2.21 -5.57 39.63
N CYS A 66 -2.94 -4.53 39.24
CA CYS A 66 -4.36 -4.66 38.94
C CYS A 66 -4.60 -5.41 37.63
N GLU A 67 -5.80 -5.98 37.51
CA GLU A 67 -6.31 -6.51 36.25
C GLU A 67 -7.01 -5.38 35.48
N TYR A 68 -6.70 -5.30 34.19
CA TYR A 68 -7.27 -4.33 33.25
C TYR A 68 -7.76 -5.06 32.01
N SER A 69 -8.50 -4.35 31.18
CA SER A 69 -8.87 -4.78 29.85
C SER A 69 -8.50 -3.71 28.83
N VAL A 70 -8.04 -4.14 27.65
CA VAL A 70 -7.72 -3.25 26.53
C VAL A 70 -8.59 -3.57 25.33
N THR A 71 -9.04 -2.53 24.64
CA THR A 71 -9.73 -2.61 23.36
C THR A 71 -9.24 -1.51 22.44
N LEU A 72 -8.99 -1.82 21.17
CA LEU A 72 -8.67 -0.84 20.13
C LEU A 72 -9.91 -0.53 19.28
N ARG A 73 -10.16 0.75 19.02
CA ARG A 73 -11.28 1.29 18.24
C ARG A 73 -10.83 2.34 17.23
N SER A 74 -11.75 2.77 16.36
CA SER A 74 -11.53 3.83 15.35
C SER A 74 -10.31 3.57 14.46
N ILE A 75 -10.14 2.31 14.05
CA ILE A 75 -8.93 1.82 13.40
C ILE A 75 -9.02 2.08 11.90
N VAL A 76 -8.16 2.94 11.37
CA VAL A 76 -8.12 3.34 9.95
C VAL A 76 -6.81 2.86 9.33
N LEU A 77 -6.90 2.23 8.15
CA LEU A 77 -5.77 1.72 7.38
C LEU A 77 -5.63 2.46 6.06
N ASP A 78 -4.38 2.71 5.68
CA ASP A 78 -3.99 3.18 4.36
C ASP A 78 -2.82 2.34 3.85
N VAL A 79 -2.97 1.76 2.65
CA VAL A 79 -2.00 0.83 2.07
C VAL A 79 -1.69 1.25 0.64
N THR A 80 -0.41 1.33 0.29
CA THR A 80 0.02 1.57 -1.09
C THR A 80 0.80 0.37 -1.62
N LEU A 81 0.31 -0.23 -2.71
CA LEU A 81 0.93 -1.34 -3.42
C LEU A 81 1.44 -0.86 -4.78
N HIS A 82 2.69 -1.17 -5.11
CA HIS A 82 3.28 -0.94 -6.42
C HIS A 82 3.42 -2.28 -7.15
N PRO A 83 3.09 -2.38 -8.46
CA PRO A 83 3.13 -3.67 -9.16
C PRO A 83 4.50 -4.34 -9.16
N THR A 84 5.57 -3.55 -9.35
CA THR A 84 6.95 -4.05 -9.37
C THR A 84 7.65 -4.07 -8.00
N ARG A 85 7.24 -3.21 -7.05
CA ARG A 85 7.92 -3.05 -5.75
C ARG A 85 7.17 -3.70 -4.57
N GLY A 86 5.96 -4.21 -4.79
CA GLY A 86 5.12 -4.77 -3.74
C GLY A 86 4.57 -3.68 -2.82
N LEU A 87 4.48 -3.97 -1.52
CA LEU A 87 4.02 -3.00 -0.52
C LEU A 87 5.07 -1.89 -0.33
N THR A 88 4.69 -0.64 -0.60
CA THR A 88 5.61 0.50 -0.49
C THR A 88 5.40 1.35 0.74
N THR A 89 4.14 1.66 1.07
CA THR A 89 3.80 2.42 2.26
C THR A 89 2.56 1.83 2.92
N MET A 90 2.51 1.91 4.24
CA MET A 90 1.30 1.62 5.00
C MET A 90 1.21 2.57 6.19
N SER A 91 0.00 2.96 6.58
CA SER A 91 -0.25 3.65 7.84
C SER A 91 -1.47 3.09 8.56
N ILE A 92 -1.42 3.18 9.89
CA ILE A 92 -2.52 2.82 10.79
C ILE A 92 -2.71 3.97 11.75
N ALA A 93 -3.97 4.36 11.98
CA ALA A 93 -4.36 5.19 13.10
C ALA A 93 -5.43 4.46 13.89
N ASP A 94 -5.31 4.41 15.22
CA ASP A 94 -6.31 3.81 16.10
C ASP A 94 -6.42 4.56 17.42
N THR A 95 -7.36 4.15 18.26
CA THR A 95 -7.50 4.61 19.65
C THR A 95 -7.49 3.41 20.57
N VAL A 96 -6.55 3.40 21.52
CA VAL A 96 -6.48 2.42 22.60
C VAL A 96 -7.34 2.91 23.77
N ASP A 97 -8.20 2.03 24.26
CA ASP A 97 -9.07 2.22 25.42
C ASP A 97 -8.71 1.15 26.46
N GLU A 98 -8.32 1.57 27.65
CA GLU A 98 -8.06 0.70 28.79
C GLU A 98 -9.14 0.90 29.87
N ALA A 99 -9.59 -0.20 30.47
CA ALA A 99 -10.57 -0.18 31.56
C ALA A 99 -10.13 -1.07 32.73
N ILE A 100 -10.57 -0.75 33.94
CA ILE A 100 -10.33 -1.58 35.13
C ILE A 100 -11.23 -2.82 35.09
N VAL A 101 -10.66 -3.98 35.43
CA VAL A 101 -11.42 -5.20 35.69
C VAL A 101 -11.53 -5.40 37.21
N GLY A 102 -12.74 -5.26 37.75
CA GLY A 102 -12.98 -5.36 39.20
C GLY A 102 -12.69 -4.05 39.93
N THR A 103 -11.92 -4.12 41.02
CA THR A 103 -11.54 -2.93 41.83
C THR A 103 -10.03 -2.72 41.79
N CYS A 104 -9.60 -1.55 41.35
CA CYS A 104 -8.20 -1.16 41.36
C CYS A 104 -8.06 0.25 41.94
N PRO A 105 -7.09 0.49 42.85
CA PRO A 105 -6.82 1.84 43.35
C PRO A 105 -6.14 2.75 42.31
N PHE A 106 -5.57 2.16 41.24
CA PHE A 106 -4.90 2.88 40.17
C PHE A 106 -5.84 2.99 38.94
N PRO A 107 -6.00 4.18 38.35
CA PRO A 107 -6.80 4.32 37.14
C PRO A 107 -6.14 3.58 35.95
N PRO A 108 -6.91 3.17 34.94
CA PRO A 108 -6.34 2.67 33.69
C PRO A 108 -5.61 3.79 32.95
N ALA A 109 -4.81 3.46 31.93
CA ALA A 109 -4.27 4.50 31.06
C ALA A 109 -5.41 5.31 30.41
N ALA A 110 -5.20 6.61 30.24
CA ALA A 110 -6.13 7.43 29.48
C ALA A 110 -6.16 6.99 28.01
N ASP A 111 -7.32 7.17 27.37
CA ASP A 111 -7.46 6.95 25.95
C ASP A 111 -6.36 7.64 25.15
N SER A 112 -5.80 6.89 24.20
CA SER A 112 -4.64 7.34 23.45
C SER A 112 -4.82 7.03 21.98
N ARG A 113 -4.69 8.06 21.15
CA ARG A 113 -4.66 7.91 19.70
C ARG A 113 -3.26 7.48 19.29
N GLN A 114 -3.16 6.35 18.63
CA GLN A 114 -1.88 5.78 18.19
C GLN A 114 -1.74 5.88 16.68
N PHE A 115 -0.50 6.04 16.24
CA PHE A 115 -0.15 6.10 14.83
C PHE A 115 1.01 5.17 14.54
N PHE A 116 0.94 4.50 13.40
CA PHE A 116 1.96 3.56 12.94
C PHE A 116 2.22 3.77 11.46
N ALA A 117 3.48 3.61 11.06
CA ALA A 117 3.88 3.73 9.67
C ALA A 117 4.84 2.62 9.26
N PHE A 118 4.72 2.20 8.02
CA PHE A 118 5.70 1.43 7.29
C PHE A 118 6.07 2.20 6.03
N GLN A 119 7.36 2.36 5.78
CA GLN A 119 7.91 2.92 4.55
C GLN A 119 9.03 2.01 4.09
N GLY A 120 8.93 1.48 2.88
CA GLY A 120 9.93 0.56 2.34
C GLY A 120 9.51 -0.04 1.02
N ALA A 121 10.10 -1.18 0.68
CA ALA A 121 9.61 -2.06 -0.38
C ALA A 121 9.60 -3.47 0.19
N GLN A 122 8.42 -4.09 0.25
CA GLN A 122 8.27 -5.44 0.74
C GLN A 122 7.57 -6.29 -0.32
N ALA A 123 8.29 -7.32 -0.78
CA ALA A 123 7.71 -8.33 -1.65
C ALA A 123 6.66 -9.16 -0.92
N ALA A 124 5.68 -9.67 -1.65
CA ALA A 124 4.75 -10.65 -1.13
C ALA A 124 5.50 -11.94 -0.77
N ASN A 125 4.99 -12.64 0.25
CA ASN A 125 5.47 -13.97 0.62
C ASN A 125 5.01 -15.02 -0.42
N ALA A 126 5.38 -16.29 -0.21
CA ALA A 126 5.01 -17.39 -1.10
C ALA A 126 3.48 -17.61 -1.27
N ALA A 127 2.68 -17.10 -0.34
CA ALA A 127 1.22 -17.14 -0.40
C ALA A 127 0.60 -15.87 -1.05
N GLY A 128 1.43 -14.96 -1.58
CA GLY A 128 0.96 -13.72 -2.18
C GLY A 128 0.57 -12.63 -1.17
N ALA A 129 0.87 -12.80 0.12
CA ALA A 129 0.51 -11.86 1.17
C ALA A 129 1.71 -11.01 1.63
N PHE A 130 1.44 -9.80 2.12
CA PHE A 130 2.42 -8.90 2.72
C PHE A 130 2.27 -8.92 4.25
N VAL A 131 3.39 -8.98 4.98
CA VAL A 131 3.41 -9.02 6.45
C VAL A 131 4.32 -7.94 7.04
N PRO A 132 4.06 -6.63 6.83
CA PRO A 132 4.92 -5.58 7.36
C PRO A 132 4.84 -5.52 8.90
N THR A 133 6.00 -5.27 9.51
CA THR A 133 6.09 -4.73 10.86
C THR A 133 6.02 -3.20 10.77
N MET A 134 5.08 -2.61 11.50
CA MET A 134 4.81 -1.19 11.52
C MET A 134 5.53 -0.54 12.69
N GLN A 135 6.18 0.60 12.46
CA GLN A 135 6.81 1.37 13.52
C GLN A 135 5.76 2.31 14.14
N GLY A 136 5.53 2.16 15.45
CA GLY A 136 4.72 3.11 16.21
C GLY A 136 5.42 4.46 16.36
N GLN A 137 4.66 5.55 16.35
CA GLN A 137 5.22 6.86 16.66
C GLN A 137 5.76 6.90 18.09
N PRO A 138 6.86 7.64 18.37
CA PRO A 138 7.40 7.76 19.73
C PRO A 138 6.43 8.35 20.75
N SER A 139 5.41 9.08 20.28
CA SER A 139 4.33 9.64 21.11
C SER A 139 3.24 8.63 21.48
N ASN A 140 3.25 7.42 20.92
CA ASN A 140 2.30 6.37 21.30
C ASN A 140 2.52 6.01 22.77
N SER A 141 1.46 6.11 23.56
CA SER A 141 1.42 5.70 24.96
C SER A 141 0.16 4.87 25.20
N PRO A 142 0.26 3.59 25.62
CA PRO A 142 1.49 2.82 25.80
C PRO A 142 2.29 2.65 24.49
N MET A 143 3.59 2.33 24.57
CA MET A 143 4.36 2.01 23.37
C MET A 143 3.91 0.67 22.82
N THR A 144 3.65 0.65 21.52
CA THR A 144 3.06 -0.48 20.82
C THR A 144 3.77 -0.68 19.48
N GLU A 145 3.83 -1.93 19.06
CA GLU A 145 4.19 -2.33 17.71
C GLU A 145 2.96 -2.97 17.05
N ALA A 146 2.82 -2.80 15.74
CA ALA A 146 1.75 -3.46 14.98
C ALA A 146 2.35 -4.32 13.85
N THR A 147 1.81 -5.52 13.68
CA THR A 147 2.07 -6.38 12.51
C THR A 147 0.79 -6.49 11.70
N VAL A 148 0.87 -6.29 10.40
CA VAL A 148 -0.29 -6.36 9.51
C VAL A 148 -0.13 -7.55 8.60
N LEU A 149 -1.21 -8.27 8.31
CA LEU A 149 -1.31 -9.19 7.19
C LEU A 149 -2.21 -8.56 6.12
N VAL A 150 -1.64 -8.27 4.95
CA VAL A 150 -2.37 -7.76 3.77
C VAL A 150 -2.40 -8.82 2.69
N THR A 151 -3.60 -9.21 2.24
CA THR A 151 -3.80 -10.23 1.20
C THR A 151 -4.60 -9.65 0.04
N PRO A 152 -3.99 -9.41 -1.13
CA PRO A 152 -4.73 -9.01 -2.32
C PRO A 152 -5.78 -10.06 -2.69
N ARG A 153 -7.05 -9.66 -2.85
CA ARG A 153 -8.12 -10.52 -3.36
C ARG A 153 -8.36 -10.30 -4.85
N THR A 154 -8.37 -9.04 -5.26
CA THR A 154 -8.59 -8.59 -6.64
C THR A 154 -7.74 -7.34 -6.90
N GLU A 155 -7.78 -6.78 -8.11
CA GLU A 155 -7.11 -5.50 -8.43
C GLU A 155 -7.71 -4.28 -7.70
N THR A 156 -8.88 -4.42 -7.07
CA THR A 156 -9.57 -3.31 -6.40
C THR A 156 -9.83 -3.56 -4.91
N VAL A 157 -9.53 -4.76 -4.42
CA VAL A 157 -9.81 -5.15 -3.04
C VAL A 157 -8.63 -5.92 -2.44
N VAL A 158 -8.19 -5.46 -1.27
CA VAL A 158 -7.21 -6.19 -0.43
C VAL A 158 -7.85 -6.47 0.93
N ASP A 159 -7.60 -7.64 1.49
CA ASP A 159 -7.92 -7.88 2.90
C ASP A 159 -6.78 -7.40 3.79
N ALA A 160 -7.12 -6.84 4.95
CA ALA A 160 -6.16 -6.54 6.00
C ALA A 160 -6.62 -7.07 7.35
N SER A 161 -5.67 -7.61 8.12
CA SER A 161 -5.81 -7.91 9.55
C SER A 161 -4.59 -7.39 10.30
N VAL A 162 -4.76 -7.02 11.57
CA VAL A 162 -3.71 -6.35 12.34
C VAL A 162 -3.59 -6.99 13.72
N ARG A 163 -2.35 -7.14 14.18
CA ARG A 163 -1.98 -7.56 15.53
C ARG A 163 -1.16 -6.45 16.19
N TRP A 164 -1.62 -5.97 17.33
CA TRP A 164 -0.89 -5.02 18.17
C TRP A 164 -0.27 -5.74 19.36
N GLU A 165 0.91 -5.29 19.74
CA GLU A 165 1.64 -5.77 20.92
C GLU A 165 2.20 -4.58 21.69
N ARG A 166 1.95 -4.55 23.00
CA ARG A 166 2.58 -3.59 23.89
C ARG A 166 4.05 -3.94 24.10
N THR A 167 4.94 -2.95 23.99
CA THR A 167 6.41 -3.15 23.97
C THR A 167 7.17 -2.43 25.08
N ASP A 168 6.57 -1.46 25.76
CA ASP A 168 7.18 -0.73 26.89
C ASP A 168 7.15 -1.49 28.22
N GLN A 169 6.41 -2.59 28.32
CA GLN A 169 6.24 -3.37 29.54
C GLN A 169 6.37 -4.88 29.29
N GLY A 170 6.82 -5.61 30.31
CA GLY A 170 6.84 -7.07 30.32
C GLY A 170 5.56 -7.69 30.91
N PRO A 171 5.44 -9.03 30.93
CA PRO A 171 4.37 -9.70 31.65
C PRO A 171 4.35 -9.31 33.14
N PRO A 172 3.18 -9.15 33.78
CA PRO A 172 1.83 -9.41 33.23
C PRO A 172 1.18 -8.19 32.54
N LEU A 173 1.87 -7.06 32.44
CA LEU A 173 1.33 -5.82 31.87
C LEU A 173 1.43 -5.76 30.34
N LYS A 174 2.21 -6.67 29.74
CA LYS A 174 2.27 -6.89 28.30
C LYS A 174 0.96 -7.50 27.80
N TRP A 175 0.39 -6.91 26.75
CA TRP A 175 -0.81 -7.41 26.09
C TRP A 175 -0.61 -7.53 24.58
N VAL A 176 -1.43 -8.37 23.97
CA VAL A 176 -1.52 -8.58 22.52
C VAL A 176 -2.98 -8.55 22.13
N VAL A 177 -3.32 -7.77 21.11
CA VAL A 177 -4.68 -7.66 20.58
C VAL A 177 -4.65 -7.91 19.07
N THR A 178 -5.70 -8.53 18.53
CA THR A 178 -5.81 -8.80 17.09
C THR A 178 -7.22 -8.42 16.61
N THR A 179 -7.33 -7.99 15.36
CA THR A 179 -8.62 -7.81 14.69
C THR A 179 -9.40 -9.12 14.68
N SER A 180 -10.69 -9.07 15.01
CA SER A 180 -11.57 -10.26 15.04
C SER A 180 -11.86 -10.85 13.65
N SER A 181 -11.78 -10.04 12.60
CA SER A 181 -11.96 -10.48 11.21
C SER A 181 -11.14 -9.60 10.27
N PRO A 182 -10.66 -10.13 9.14
CA PRO A 182 -10.08 -9.32 8.07
C PRO A 182 -11.10 -8.32 7.53
N VAL A 183 -10.64 -7.16 7.09
CA VAL A 183 -11.48 -6.18 6.39
C VAL A 183 -10.99 -5.97 4.96
N ALA A 184 -11.96 -5.89 4.06
CA ALA A 184 -11.75 -5.49 2.68
C ALA A 184 -11.47 -3.98 2.61
N LEU A 185 -10.22 -3.62 2.32
CA LEU A 185 -9.85 -2.26 1.92
C LEU A 185 -10.14 -2.09 0.44
N GLN A 186 -10.72 -0.94 0.09
CA GLN A 186 -11.07 -0.62 -1.28
C GLN A 186 -9.96 0.20 -1.91
N ARG A 187 -9.64 -0.10 -3.17
CA ARG A 187 -8.75 0.73 -3.97
C ARG A 187 -9.34 2.13 -4.09
N VAL A 188 -8.52 3.12 -3.82
CA VAL A 188 -8.85 4.51 -4.09
C VAL A 188 -8.80 4.70 -5.60
N THR A 189 -9.98 4.83 -6.21
CA THR A 189 -10.10 5.16 -7.64
C THR A 189 -10.36 6.65 -7.78
N CYS A 190 -9.60 7.28 -8.66
CA CYS A 190 -9.70 8.69 -8.97
C CYS A 190 -10.29 8.85 -10.37
N GLU A 191 -11.50 9.38 -10.47
CA GLU A 191 -12.08 9.80 -11.73
C GLU A 191 -11.57 11.19 -12.07
N MET A 192 -10.96 11.32 -13.25
CA MET A 192 -10.52 12.60 -13.81
C MET A 192 -11.78 13.33 -14.27
N ASN A 193 -12.15 14.42 -13.60
CA ASN A 193 -13.38 15.15 -13.93
C ASN A 193 -13.10 16.33 -14.84
N ASP A 194 -12.04 17.08 -14.55
CA ASP A 194 -11.74 18.34 -15.24
C ASP A 194 -10.22 18.52 -15.39
N LEU A 195 -9.78 19.05 -16.52
CA LEU A 195 -8.44 19.61 -16.72
C LEU A 195 -8.51 21.14 -16.58
N TYR A 196 -7.56 21.75 -15.88
CA TYR A 196 -7.45 23.19 -15.72
C TYR A 196 -6.00 23.67 -15.79
N CYS A 197 -5.82 24.92 -16.20
CA CYS A 197 -4.50 25.54 -16.27
C CYS A 197 -4.09 26.09 -14.89
N LEU A 198 -3.01 25.56 -14.31
CA LEU A 198 -2.32 26.10 -13.13
C LEU A 198 -1.26 27.12 -13.56
N GLY A 199 -1.69 28.33 -13.86
CA GLY A 199 -0.81 29.39 -14.37
C GLY A 199 -0.56 29.28 -15.88
N THR A 200 0.53 29.86 -16.36
CA THR A 200 0.77 30.00 -17.81
C THR A 200 1.25 28.72 -18.48
N SER A 201 1.83 27.75 -17.75
CA SER A 201 2.53 26.61 -18.35
C SER A 201 2.26 25.26 -17.70
N THR A 202 1.25 25.15 -16.85
CA THR A 202 0.96 23.88 -16.14
C THR A 202 -0.48 23.48 -16.36
N LEU A 203 -0.72 22.26 -16.84
CA LEU A 203 -2.03 21.61 -16.81
C LEU A 203 -2.14 20.83 -15.50
N GLY A 204 -3.12 21.19 -14.69
CA GLY A 204 -3.60 20.36 -13.58
C GLY A 204 -4.89 19.65 -13.97
N SER A 205 -5.24 18.60 -13.23
CA SER A 205 -6.57 18.00 -13.31
C SER A 205 -7.14 17.74 -11.92
N LEU A 206 -8.46 17.91 -11.84
CA LEU A 206 -9.23 17.62 -10.65
C LEU A 206 -9.57 16.13 -10.68
N HIS A 207 -9.03 15.41 -9.72
CA HIS A 207 -9.43 14.03 -9.49
C HIS A 207 -10.46 13.99 -8.37
N ARG A 208 -11.68 13.52 -8.66
CA ARG A 208 -12.58 13.06 -7.60
C ARG A 208 -12.22 11.62 -7.33
N CYS A 209 -11.60 11.40 -6.20
CA CYS A 209 -11.28 10.07 -5.72
C CYS A 209 -12.36 9.60 -4.74
N SER A 210 -12.48 8.28 -4.57
CA SER A 210 -13.40 7.70 -3.59
C SER A 210 -13.10 8.12 -2.15
N ASP A 211 -11.90 8.63 -1.87
CA ASP A 211 -11.45 9.14 -0.58
C ASP A 211 -11.47 10.69 -0.48
N GLY A 212 -11.89 11.40 -1.54
CA GLY A 212 -11.96 12.87 -1.54
C GLY A 212 -11.50 13.51 -2.84
N LEU A 213 -11.32 14.84 -2.82
CA LEU A 213 -10.86 15.61 -3.97
C LEU A 213 -9.34 15.77 -3.93
N HIS A 214 -8.66 15.39 -5.01
CA HIS A 214 -7.22 15.52 -5.15
C HIS A 214 -6.87 16.39 -6.37
N LEU A 215 -5.95 17.33 -6.17
CA LEU A 215 -5.40 18.20 -7.21
C LEU A 215 -4.13 17.54 -7.75
N VAL A 216 -4.09 17.14 -9.01
CA VAL A 216 -2.89 16.52 -9.61
C VAL A 216 -2.32 17.43 -10.69
N GLU A 217 -1.02 17.71 -10.61
CA GLU A 217 -0.28 18.35 -11.70
C GLU A 217 -0.02 17.28 -12.78
N VAL A 218 -0.59 17.45 -13.97
CA VAL A 218 -0.58 16.45 -15.04
C VAL A 218 0.62 16.64 -15.96
N ASN A 219 0.89 17.90 -16.34
CA ASN A 219 2.00 18.19 -17.24
C ASN A 219 2.40 19.67 -17.18
N ARG A 220 3.69 19.93 -17.47
CA ARG A 220 4.15 21.27 -17.84
C ARG A 220 4.14 21.42 -19.35
N CYS A 221 3.29 22.30 -19.85
CA CYS A 221 3.22 22.68 -21.27
C CYS A 221 4.33 23.69 -21.59
N PRO A 222 5.29 23.35 -22.48
CA PRO A 222 6.38 24.27 -22.85
C PRO A 222 5.87 25.56 -23.52
N SER A 223 4.78 25.46 -24.28
CA SER A 223 4.15 26.54 -25.05
C SER A 223 3.08 27.32 -24.28
N GLY A 224 2.85 26.95 -23.02
CA GLY A 224 1.81 27.51 -22.18
C GLY A 224 0.43 26.89 -22.41
N CYS A 225 -0.45 27.04 -21.42
CA CYS A 225 -1.81 26.51 -21.49
C CYS A 225 -2.75 27.65 -21.88
N ALA A 226 -3.49 27.50 -22.99
CA ALA A 226 -4.51 28.48 -23.34
C ALA A 226 -5.58 28.52 -22.22
N PRO A 227 -6.03 29.70 -21.76
CA PRO A 227 -7.08 29.77 -20.74
C PRO A 227 -8.38 29.22 -21.32
N SER A 228 -8.83 28.05 -20.87
CA SER A 228 -10.13 27.52 -21.25
C SER A 228 -11.22 28.34 -20.54
N GLN A 229 -11.94 29.17 -21.29
CA GLN A 229 -13.17 29.80 -20.80
C GLN A 229 -14.36 28.90 -21.17
N SER A 230 -15.15 28.51 -20.16
CA SER A 230 -16.47 27.82 -20.23
C SER A 230 -16.45 26.28 -20.20
N PRO A 231 -17.51 25.65 -19.62
CA PRO A 231 -17.44 24.35 -18.96
C PRO A 231 -17.28 23.21 -19.97
N PRO A 232 -16.52 22.14 -19.65
CA PRO A 232 -16.22 21.13 -20.63
C PRO A 232 -17.43 20.20 -20.84
N GLY A 233 -17.91 20.13 -22.08
CA GLY A 233 -18.47 18.88 -22.59
C GLY A 233 -17.38 17.81 -22.62
N GLN A 234 -17.75 16.52 -22.67
CA GLN A 234 -16.83 15.38 -22.76
C GLN A 234 -15.74 15.65 -23.80
N HIS A 235 -14.54 16.02 -23.36
CA HIS A 235 -13.46 16.40 -24.25
C HIS A 235 -12.70 15.16 -24.67
N VAL A 236 -12.65 14.96 -25.99
CA VAL A 236 -11.78 13.99 -26.66
C VAL A 236 -10.36 14.56 -26.63
N ASP A 237 -9.37 13.70 -26.39
CA ASP A 237 -7.95 14.01 -26.31
C ASP A 237 -7.46 14.88 -27.50
N GLU A 238 -7.41 16.20 -27.34
CA GLU A 238 -6.61 17.06 -28.20
C GLU A 238 -5.25 17.24 -27.55
N ALA A 239 -4.29 16.49 -28.09
CA ALA A 239 -2.90 16.48 -27.67
C ALA A 239 -2.30 17.90 -27.65
N CYS A 240 -1.48 18.15 -26.65
CA CYS A 240 -0.52 19.25 -26.65
C CYS A 240 0.31 19.20 -27.93
N ASN A 241 0.14 20.19 -28.82
CA ASN A 241 1.06 20.50 -29.90
C ASN A 241 1.93 21.70 -29.51
#